data_AF-A0A536X5P1-F1
#
_entry.id   AF-A0A536X5P1-F1
#
_cell.length_a   1.000
_cell.length_b   1.000
_cell.length_c   1.000
_cell.angle_alpha   90.00
_cell.angle_beta   90.00
_cell.angle_gamma   90.00
#
_symmetry.space_group_name_H-M   'P 1'
#
loop_
_entity.id
_entity.type
_entity.pdbx_description
1 polymer ?
#
loop_
_entity_poly.entity_id
_entity_poly.type
_entity_poly.pdbx_seq_one_letter_code
_entity_poly.pdbx_strand_id
1 'polypeptide(L)'
;MKLDIFNHIFPTKFYERMLAVAPGGKDMHKRVRDIPAIVDLDERFRIMDQFGDYAQVICLGSPPVEVFGPPPLSTELARLANDGMAELVRKYPERFPAFVASLPMNDPSGLLAEARRATAELGAVGVQVFTNVLGKPLTAPETLPLFDLMAEIDLPIWMHPARGADFADYKDERRSHYEIWWTFGWPYETSVAMAHIVFEGLFDKHPDLKIITHHMGGMIPYFEGRVGPGWDQLGARTSDVDYTLLLHKRKK
;
A
#
# COMPACT_ATOMS: atom_id res chain seq x y z
N MET A 1 4.39 -1.05 25.69
CA MET A 1 4.94 -1.36 24.35
C MET A 1 4.42 -0.37 23.32
N LYS A 2 5.32 0.35 22.65
CA LYS A 2 5.02 1.18 21.49
C LYS A 2 5.07 0.30 20.25
N LEU A 3 4.01 0.30 19.45
CA LEU A 3 3.95 -0.46 18.20
C LEU A 3 4.01 0.50 17.02
N ASP A 4 5.04 0.35 16.20
CA ASP A 4 5.16 1.05 14.93
C ASP A 4 4.61 0.20 13.80
N ILE A 5 3.58 0.72 13.13
CA ILE A 5 2.89 0.08 12.01
C ILE A 5 3.17 0.79 10.67
N PHE A 6 4.14 1.71 10.65
CA PHE A 6 4.62 2.40 9.46
C PHE A 6 6.15 2.39 9.39
N ASN A 7 6.68 1.23 9.01
CA ASN A 7 8.09 0.98 8.79
C ASN A 7 8.23 0.04 7.59
N HIS A 8 9.42 -0.03 7.00
CA HIS A 8 9.65 -0.89 5.84
C HIS A 8 10.91 -1.72 6.02
N ILE A 9 10.88 -2.98 5.65
CA ILE A 9 12.02 -3.90 5.69
C ILE A 9 12.03 -4.79 4.45
N PHE A 10 13.24 -5.16 4.00
CA PHE A 10 13.47 -6.08 2.89
C PHE A 10 14.20 -7.32 3.40
N PRO A 11 13.50 -8.47 3.49
CA PRO A 11 14.15 -9.74 3.80
C PRO A 11 15.25 -10.05 2.78
N THR A 12 16.36 -10.65 3.23
CA THR A 12 17.58 -10.82 2.44
C THR A 12 17.34 -11.48 1.08
N LYS A 13 16.61 -12.61 1.04
CA LYS A 13 16.32 -13.33 -0.22
C LYS A 13 15.51 -12.49 -1.21
N PHE A 14 14.53 -11.74 -0.70
CA PHE A 14 13.77 -10.81 -1.53
C PHE A 14 14.69 -9.72 -2.07
N TYR A 15 15.50 -9.11 -1.21
CA TYR A 15 16.40 -8.02 -1.59
C TYR A 15 17.41 -8.43 -2.66
N GLU A 16 18.06 -9.58 -2.48
CA GLU A 16 19.00 -10.14 -3.46
C GLU A 16 18.31 -10.39 -4.81
N ARG A 17 17.10 -10.97 -4.79
CA ARG A 17 16.34 -11.24 -6.01
C ARG A 17 15.91 -9.94 -6.69
N MET A 18 15.46 -8.95 -5.94
CA MET A 18 15.10 -7.61 -6.41
C MET A 18 16.30 -6.95 -7.11
N LEU A 19 17.48 -6.98 -6.49
CA LEU A 19 18.71 -6.45 -7.08
C LEU A 19 19.10 -7.18 -8.38
N ALA A 20 18.90 -8.50 -8.45
CA ALA A 20 19.21 -9.29 -9.63
C ALA A 20 18.30 -8.95 -10.83
N VAL A 21 17.01 -8.63 -10.59
CA VAL A 21 16.07 -8.26 -11.68
C VAL A 21 16.14 -6.79 -12.08
N ALA A 22 16.57 -5.91 -11.18
CA ALA A 22 16.64 -4.47 -11.42
C ALA A 22 17.97 -3.83 -10.95
N PRO A 23 19.13 -4.25 -11.48
CA PRO A 23 20.46 -3.83 -10.99
C PRO A 23 20.78 -2.33 -11.17
N GLY A 24 19.87 -1.53 -11.75
CA GLY A 24 20.06 -0.10 -12.00
C GLY A 24 18.79 0.74 -11.77
N GLY A 25 17.86 0.28 -10.92
CA GLY A 25 16.61 1.01 -10.67
C GLY A 25 16.84 2.47 -10.25
N LYS A 26 16.03 3.38 -10.80
CA LYS A 26 16.04 4.82 -10.56
C LYS A 26 15.14 5.21 -9.36
N ASP A 27 15.21 6.47 -8.96
CA ASP A 27 14.31 7.13 -8.00
C ASP A 27 14.10 6.33 -6.71
N MET A 28 12.90 5.75 -6.49
CA MET A 28 12.60 4.97 -5.29
C MET A 28 13.56 3.79 -5.08
N HIS A 29 13.97 3.13 -6.16
CA HIS A 29 14.91 2.01 -6.07
C HIS A 29 16.31 2.49 -5.65
N LYS A 30 16.71 3.72 -6.00
CA LYS A 30 17.95 4.30 -5.49
C LYS A 30 17.80 4.64 -4.01
N ARG A 31 16.72 5.34 -3.65
CA ARG A 31 16.45 5.77 -2.27
C ARG A 31 16.50 4.62 -1.28
N VAL A 32 15.85 3.48 -1.58
CA VAL A 32 15.83 2.34 -0.64
C VAL A 32 17.20 1.68 -0.45
N ARG A 33 18.06 1.67 -1.48
CA ARG A 33 19.43 1.15 -1.35
C ARG A 33 20.32 2.01 -0.46
N ASP A 34 19.98 3.30 -0.32
CA ASP A 34 20.72 4.25 0.51
C ASP A 34 20.25 4.24 1.99
N ILE A 35 19.36 3.31 2.37
CA ILE A 35 18.84 3.14 3.75
C ILE A 35 19.33 1.80 4.29
N PRO A 36 20.50 1.73 4.98
CA PRO A 36 21.07 0.46 5.43
C PRO A 36 20.11 -0.37 6.29
N ALA A 37 19.40 0.28 7.22
CA ALA A 37 18.44 -0.37 8.12
C ALA A 37 17.27 -1.10 7.41
N ILE A 38 17.06 -0.89 6.10
CA ILE A 38 16.03 -1.62 5.36
C ILE A 38 16.37 -3.11 5.21
N VAL A 39 17.65 -3.48 5.20
CA VAL A 39 18.13 -4.86 5.02
C VAL A 39 19.08 -5.30 6.14
N ASP A 40 19.84 -4.37 6.71
CA ASP A 40 20.74 -4.61 7.83
C ASP A 40 19.98 -4.60 9.16
N LEU A 41 19.84 -5.78 9.77
CA LEU A 41 19.14 -5.95 11.05
C LEU A 41 19.92 -5.38 12.24
N ASP A 42 21.26 -5.39 12.20
CA ASP A 42 22.06 -4.86 13.30
C ASP A 42 21.90 -3.34 13.36
N GLU A 43 21.96 -2.67 12.20
CA GLU A 43 21.68 -1.24 12.11
C GLU A 43 20.22 -0.91 12.47
N ARG A 44 19.26 -1.74 12.04
CA ARG A 44 17.85 -1.58 12.42
C ARG A 44 17.68 -1.67 13.93
N PHE A 45 18.20 -2.70 14.58
CA PHE A 45 18.05 -2.88 16.02
C PHE A 45 18.73 -1.74 16.79
N ARG A 46 19.90 -1.26 16.35
CA ARG A 46 20.56 -0.08 16.92
C ARG A 46 19.68 1.18 16.86
N ILE A 47 18.87 1.34 15.82
CA ILE A 47 17.88 2.43 15.73
C ILE A 47 16.70 2.16 16.66
N MET A 48 16.13 0.96 16.64
CA MET A 48 14.98 0.58 17.48
C MET A 48 15.27 0.76 18.97
N ASP A 49 16.47 0.40 19.43
CA ASP A 49 16.87 0.45 20.83
C ASP A 49 16.91 1.89 21.39
N GLN A 50 16.84 2.91 20.54
CA GLN A 50 16.74 4.32 20.96
C GLN A 50 15.36 4.70 21.51
N PHE A 51 14.33 3.88 21.28
CA PHE A 51 12.93 4.22 21.59
C PHE A 51 12.35 3.54 22.85
N GLY A 52 13.15 2.71 23.52
CA GLY A 52 12.77 1.94 24.71
C GLY A 52 11.92 0.72 24.38
N ASP A 53 10.80 0.55 25.07
CA ASP A 53 9.81 -0.51 24.82
C ASP A 53 9.07 -0.26 23.48
N TYR A 54 9.67 -0.73 22.38
CA TYR A 54 9.29 -0.45 21.00
C TYR A 54 9.44 -1.69 20.10
N ALA A 55 8.42 -1.94 19.28
CA ALA A 55 8.40 -3.02 18.31
C ALA A 55 7.72 -2.59 17.00
N GLN A 56 7.97 -3.32 15.92
CA GLN A 56 7.53 -2.99 14.56
C GLN A 56 6.64 -4.08 13.97
N VAL A 57 5.44 -3.72 13.53
CA VAL A 57 4.68 -4.57 12.59
C VAL A 57 5.29 -4.34 11.22
N ILE A 58 6.05 -5.32 10.73
CA ILE A 58 6.89 -5.13 9.55
C ILE A 58 6.10 -5.31 8.24
N CYS A 59 6.41 -4.49 7.24
CA CYS A 59 5.87 -4.64 5.90
C CYS A 59 6.95 -4.36 4.85
N LEU A 60 6.69 -4.78 3.62
CA LEU A 60 7.60 -4.57 2.51
C LEU A 60 7.61 -3.08 2.10
N GLY A 61 8.79 -2.52 1.89
CA GLY A 61 8.93 -1.17 1.36
C GLY A 61 8.55 -1.03 -0.12
N SER A 62 8.39 0.22 -0.57
CA SER A 62 8.30 0.55 -1.99
C SER A 62 9.63 0.27 -2.73
N PRO A 63 9.61 -0.03 -4.03
CA PRO A 63 8.44 0.00 -4.91
C PRO A 63 7.60 -1.29 -4.84
N PRO A 64 6.33 -1.26 -5.31
CA PRO A 64 5.46 -2.43 -5.40
C PRO A 64 6.10 -3.57 -6.22
N VAL A 65 5.83 -4.83 -5.88
CA VAL A 65 6.49 -5.98 -6.54
C VAL A 65 6.17 -6.09 -8.03
N GLU A 66 5.01 -5.59 -8.45
CA GLU A 66 4.54 -5.59 -9.83
C GLU A 66 5.33 -4.65 -10.75
N VAL A 67 6.12 -3.72 -10.22
CA VAL A 67 6.94 -2.83 -11.08
C VAL A 67 8.16 -3.54 -11.65
N PHE A 68 8.55 -4.68 -11.07
CA PHE A 68 9.78 -5.38 -11.45
C PHE A 68 9.60 -6.30 -12.66
N GLY A 69 8.37 -6.61 -13.05
CA GLY A 69 8.13 -7.37 -14.27
C GLY A 69 6.76 -8.07 -14.31
N PRO A 70 6.64 -9.16 -15.10
CA PRO A 70 5.36 -9.80 -15.36
C PRO A 70 4.79 -10.52 -14.12
N PRO A 71 3.51 -10.95 -14.16
CA PRO A 71 2.82 -11.62 -13.04
C PRO A 71 3.62 -12.76 -12.38
N PRO A 72 4.27 -13.70 -13.12
CA PRO A 72 5.03 -14.76 -12.48
C PRO A 72 6.20 -14.27 -11.61
N LEU A 73 6.88 -13.20 -12.04
CA LEU A 73 7.97 -12.59 -11.27
C LEU A 73 7.43 -11.83 -10.06
N SER A 74 6.29 -11.15 -10.22
CA SER A 74 5.64 -10.41 -9.13
C SER A 74 5.21 -11.38 -8.02
N THR A 75 4.64 -12.52 -8.40
CA THR A 75 4.27 -13.62 -7.50
C THR A 75 5.50 -14.26 -6.84
N GLU A 76 6.58 -14.50 -7.58
CA GLU A 76 7.85 -14.97 -7.01
C GLU A 76 8.37 -14.01 -5.92
N LEU A 77 8.44 -12.70 -6.23
CA LEU A 77 8.93 -11.67 -5.33
C LEU A 77 8.05 -11.52 -4.09
N ALA A 78 6.72 -11.50 -4.24
CA ALA A 78 5.78 -11.44 -3.13
C ALA A 78 5.97 -12.60 -2.16
N ARG A 79 6.15 -13.83 -2.68
CA ARG A 79 6.39 -15.02 -1.86
C ARG A 79 7.71 -14.94 -1.10
N LEU A 80 8.80 -14.54 -1.77
CA LEU A 80 10.10 -14.35 -1.12
C LEU A 80 10.04 -13.30 -0.01
N ALA A 81 9.31 -12.21 -0.22
CA ALA A 81 9.08 -11.19 0.78
C ALA A 81 8.29 -11.75 1.98
N ASN A 82 7.16 -12.39 1.73
CA ASN A 82 6.26 -12.88 2.78
C ASN A 82 6.90 -14.00 3.61
N ASP A 83 7.58 -14.96 2.96
CA ASP A 83 8.29 -16.03 3.65
C ASP A 83 9.42 -15.46 4.53
N GLY A 84 10.14 -14.47 4.02
CA GLY A 84 11.19 -13.78 4.76
C GLY A 84 10.65 -12.97 5.96
N MET A 85 9.55 -12.25 5.78
CA MET A 85 8.90 -11.52 6.88
C MET A 85 8.40 -12.48 7.97
N ALA A 86 7.78 -13.59 7.60
CA ALA A 86 7.35 -14.62 8.54
C ALA A 86 8.53 -15.26 9.29
N GLU A 87 9.68 -15.47 8.62
CA GLU A 87 10.92 -15.90 9.28
C GLU A 87 11.42 -14.87 10.30
N LEU A 88 11.41 -13.58 9.95
CA LEU A 88 11.84 -12.50 10.85
C LEU A 88 10.94 -12.40 12.10
N VAL A 89 9.62 -12.50 11.95
CA VAL A 89 8.67 -12.52 13.08
C VAL A 89 8.95 -13.70 14.00
N ARG A 90 9.18 -14.92 13.45
CA ARG A 90 9.52 -16.09 14.27
C ARG A 90 10.85 -15.94 15.00
N LYS A 91 11.85 -15.32 14.36
CA LYS A 91 13.21 -15.21 14.90
C LYS A 91 13.34 -14.09 15.93
N TYR A 92 12.59 -13.00 15.77
CA TYR A 92 12.67 -11.80 16.61
C TYR A 92 11.30 -11.30 17.07
N PRO A 93 10.45 -12.12 17.72
CA PRO A 93 9.06 -11.76 18.01
C PRO A 93 8.91 -10.52 18.92
N GLU A 94 9.87 -10.27 19.81
CA GLU A 94 9.88 -9.08 20.69
C GLU A 94 10.18 -7.78 19.92
N ARG A 95 10.84 -7.87 18.76
CA ARG A 95 11.14 -6.72 17.89
C ARG A 95 10.12 -6.61 16.76
N PHE A 96 9.69 -7.74 16.22
CA PHE A 96 8.77 -7.88 15.10
C PHE A 96 7.59 -8.78 15.51
N PRO A 97 6.57 -8.23 16.19
CA PRO A 97 5.45 -9.03 16.69
C PRO A 97 4.53 -9.56 15.58
N ALA A 98 4.53 -8.93 14.41
CA ALA A 98 3.69 -9.32 13.28
C ALA A 98 4.24 -8.76 11.96
N PHE A 99 3.70 -9.24 10.85
CA PHE A 99 3.97 -8.69 9.53
C PHE A 99 2.69 -8.53 8.69
N VAL A 100 2.77 -7.65 7.70
CA VAL A 100 1.72 -7.41 6.69
C VAL A 100 2.23 -7.91 5.34
N ALA A 101 1.41 -8.72 4.67
CA ALA A 101 1.83 -9.40 3.44
C ALA A 101 1.87 -8.47 2.23
N SER A 102 2.90 -8.57 1.40
CA SER A 102 2.92 -7.97 0.06
C SER A 102 2.23 -8.89 -0.93
N LEU A 103 1.55 -8.32 -1.94
CA LEU A 103 0.76 -9.08 -2.91
C LEU A 103 1.19 -8.81 -4.36
N PRO A 104 1.10 -9.79 -5.26
CA PRO A 104 1.32 -9.60 -6.69
C PRO A 104 0.08 -8.99 -7.35
N MET A 105 -0.11 -7.69 -7.23
CA MET A 105 -1.36 -7.01 -7.62
C MET A 105 -1.66 -7.05 -9.13
N ASN A 106 -0.66 -7.36 -9.97
CA ASN A 106 -0.81 -7.56 -11.41
C ASN A 106 -1.15 -9.00 -11.81
N ASP A 107 -1.28 -9.93 -10.86
CA ASP A 107 -1.57 -11.35 -11.06
C ASP A 107 -2.91 -11.70 -10.39
N PRO A 108 -4.08 -11.61 -11.05
CA PRO A 108 -5.37 -11.83 -10.39
C PRO A 108 -5.51 -13.21 -9.72
N SER A 109 -4.92 -14.26 -10.29
CA SER A 109 -4.95 -15.60 -9.69
C SER A 109 -3.92 -15.72 -8.56
N GLY A 110 -2.70 -15.21 -8.76
CA GLY A 110 -1.66 -15.17 -7.74
C GLY A 110 -2.03 -14.30 -6.53
N LEU A 111 -2.76 -13.21 -6.75
CA LEU A 111 -3.18 -12.23 -5.76
C LEU A 111 -3.97 -12.87 -4.62
N LEU A 112 -5.07 -13.53 -4.94
CA LEU A 112 -5.94 -14.15 -3.93
C LEU A 112 -5.28 -15.37 -3.29
N ALA A 113 -4.53 -16.16 -4.08
CA ALA A 113 -3.82 -17.32 -3.57
C ALA A 113 -2.76 -16.92 -2.54
N GLU A 114 -1.98 -15.88 -2.82
CA GLU A 114 -0.94 -15.39 -1.92
C GLU A 114 -1.52 -14.69 -0.69
N ALA A 115 -2.61 -13.92 -0.84
CA ALA A 115 -3.32 -13.33 0.30
C ALA A 115 -3.82 -14.40 1.28
N ARG A 116 -4.47 -15.46 0.78
CA ARG A 116 -4.93 -16.59 1.60
C ARG A 116 -3.76 -17.33 2.25
N ARG A 117 -2.70 -17.64 1.49
CA ARG A 117 -1.51 -18.31 2.03
C ARG A 117 -0.84 -17.50 3.12
N ALA A 118 -0.58 -16.22 2.87
CA ALA A 118 0.14 -15.38 3.82
C ALA A 118 -0.64 -15.20 5.12
N THR A 119 -1.96 -15.02 5.06
CA THR A 119 -2.80 -14.85 6.25
C THR A 119 -3.05 -16.17 6.99
N ALA A 120 -3.38 -17.25 6.29
CA ALA A 120 -3.75 -18.52 6.92
C ALA A 120 -2.55 -19.40 7.32
N GLU A 121 -1.46 -19.39 6.55
CA GLU A 121 -0.33 -20.30 6.76
C GLU A 121 0.89 -19.61 7.39
N LEU A 122 1.13 -18.33 7.03
CA LEU A 122 2.31 -17.61 7.52
C LEU A 122 2.02 -16.70 8.73
N GLY A 123 0.75 -16.41 9.01
CA GLY A 123 0.34 -15.55 10.12
C GLY A 123 0.45 -14.05 9.84
N ALA A 124 0.33 -13.63 8.58
CA ALA A 124 0.21 -12.21 8.25
C ALA A 124 -1.06 -11.63 8.90
N VAL A 125 -0.93 -10.47 9.55
CA VAL A 125 -2.06 -9.80 10.24
C VAL A 125 -2.84 -8.85 9.33
N GLY A 126 -2.60 -8.92 8.03
CA GLY A 126 -3.19 -8.08 7.01
C GLY A 126 -2.39 -8.14 5.71
N VAL A 127 -2.83 -7.35 4.74
CA VAL A 127 -2.15 -7.23 3.44
C VAL A 127 -1.81 -5.77 3.14
N GLN A 128 -0.73 -5.54 2.43
CA GLN A 128 -0.34 -4.22 1.93
C GLN A 128 -0.73 -4.11 0.46
N VAL A 129 -1.38 -3.01 0.13
CA VAL A 129 -1.70 -2.58 -1.22
C VAL A 129 -1.16 -1.17 -1.46
N PHE A 130 -1.12 -0.77 -2.72
CA PHE A 130 -0.77 0.58 -3.10
C PHE A 130 -1.98 1.35 -3.64
N THR A 131 -1.90 2.68 -3.66
CA THR A 131 -2.97 3.57 -4.14
C THR A 131 -3.40 3.32 -5.59
N ASN A 132 -2.52 2.71 -6.39
CA ASN A 132 -2.74 2.28 -7.76
C ASN A 132 -1.97 0.99 -8.06
N VAL A 133 -2.36 0.28 -9.12
CA VAL A 133 -1.64 -0.90 -9.65
C VAL A 133 -1.16 -0.58 -11.06
N LEU A 134 0.14 -0.27 -11.21
CA LEU A 134 0.74 0.13 -12.49
C LEU A 134 -0.05 1.27 -13.18
N GLY A 135 -0.50 2.25 -12.41
CA GLY A 135 -1.28 3.39 -12.88
C GLY A 135 -2.80 3.15 -13.01
N LYS A 136 -3.29 1.91 -12.86
CA LYS A 136 -4.73 1.63 -12.76
C LYS A 136 -5.24 1.92 -11.35
N PRO A 137 -6.50 2.37 -11.18
CA PRO A 137 -7.10 2.51 -9.86
C PRO A 137 -7.04 1.21 -9.05
N LEU A 138 -6.77 1.30 -7.75
CA LEU A 138 -6.82 0.16 -6.83
C LEU A 138 -8.19 -0.54 -6.81
N THR A 139 -9.26 0.16 -7.20
CA THR A 139 -10.63 -0.37 -7.26
C THR A 139 -11.00 -0.93 -8.64
N ALA A 140 -10.03 -1.20 -9.52
CA ALA A 140 -10.30 -1.83 -10.81
C ALA A 140 -10.91 -3.24 -10.63
N PRO A 141 -11.73 -3.74 -11.58
CA PRO A 141 -12.40 -5.04 -11.46
C PRO A 141 -11.46 -6.22 -11.12
N GLU A 142 -10.22 -6.17 -11.57
CA GLU A 142 -9.21 -7.20 -11.35
C GLU A 142 -8.75 -7.31 -9.88
N THR A 143 -8.89 -6.24 -9.09
CA THR A 143 -8.45 -6.17 -7.68
C THR A 143 -9.61 -6.17 -6.69
N LEU A 144 -10.84 -5.89 -7.14
CA LEU A 144 -12.04 -5.92 -6.29
C LEU A 144 -12.22 -7.22 -5.48
N PRO A 145 -11.94 -8.43 -6.01
CA PRO A 145 -12.04 -9.66 -5.24
C PRO A 145 -11.15 -9.72 -3.99
N LEU A 146 -10.07 -8.92 -3.93
CA LEU A 146 -9.24 -8.81 -2.73
C LEU A 146 -10.05 -8.21 -1.58
N PHE A 147 -10.85 -7.16 -1.83
CA PHE A 147 -11.64 -6.52 -0.78
C PHE A 147 -12.71 -7.47 -0.23
N ASP A 148 -13.34 -8.28 -1.10
CA ASP A 148 -14.26 -9.34 -0.70
C ASP A 148 -13.58 -10.35 0.22
N LEU A 149 -12.37 -10.80 -0.16
CA LEU A 149 -11.57 -11.72 0.65
C LEU A 149 -11.19 -11.10 2.01
N MET A 150 -10.70 -9.86 2.03
CA MET A 150 -10.23 -9.22 3.25
C MET A 150 -11.38 -8.94 4.23
N ALA A 151 -12.59 -8.67 3.72
CA ALA A 151 -13.81 -8.61 4.52
C ALA A 151 -14.22 -10.00 5.05
N GLU A 152 -14.15 -11.05 4.23
CA GLU A 152 -14.45 -12.44 4.63
C GLU A 152 -13.57 -12.91 5.79
N ILE A 153 -12.26 -12.64 5.72
CA ILE A 153 -11.29 -13.07 6.75
C ILE A 153 -11.12 -12.07 7.89
N ASP A 154 -11.84 -10.94 7.83
CA ASP A 154 -11.82 -9.87 8.82
C ASP A 154 -10.40 -9.36 9.17
N LEU A 155 -9.55 -9.15 8.16
CA LEU A 155 -8.20 -8.60 8.34
C LEU A 155 -8.02 -7.25 7.64
N PRO A 156 -7.21 -6.33 8.20
CA PRO A 156 -7.00 -5.01 7.62
C PRO A 156 -6.15 -5.00 6.34
N ILE A 157 -6.43 -4.01 5.50
CA ILE A 157 -5.64 -3.62 4.33
C ILE A 157 -4.82 -2.38 4.66
N TRP A 158 -3.49 -2.45 4.56
CA TRP A 158 -2.59 -1.30 4.65
C TRP A 158 -2.42 -0.68 3.27
N MET A 159 -2.83 0.58 3.11
CA MET A 159 -2.72 1.29 1.85
C MET A 159 -1.55 2.28 1.87
N HIS A 160 -0.57 2.02 1.00
CA HIS A 160 0.61 2.84 0.82
C HIS A 160 0.54 3.66 -0.49
N PRO A 161 1.00 4.92 -0.53
CA PRO A 161 1.05 5.69 -1.78
C PRO A 161 2.05 5.12 -2.80
N ALA A 162 1.78 5.28 -4.10
CA ALA A 162 2.59 4.78 -5.22
C ALA A 162 2.71 5.79 -6.37
N ARG A 163 2.97 7.06 -6.04
CA ARG A 163 3.32 8.08 -7.03
C ARG A 163 4.83 8.11 -7.23
N GLY A 164 5.28 8.19 -8.47
CA GLY A 164 6.68 8.39 -8.86
C GLY A 164 6.95 9.81 -9.34
N ALA A 165 8.23 10.14 -9.52
CA ALA A 165 8.67 11.43 -10.04
C ALA A 165 8.23 11.68 -11.49
N ASP A 166 7.90 10.64 -12.24
CA ASP A 166 7.38 10.68 -13.62
C ASP A 166 5.95 11.24 -13.74
N PHE A 167 5.25 11.44 -12.62
CA PHE A 167 3.95 12.10 -12.62
C PHE A 167 4.11 13.63 -12.66
N ALA A 168 3.82 14.25 -13.81
CA ALA A 168 3.90 15.70 -14.04
C ALA A 168 3.00 16.53 -13.09
N ASP A 169 3.50 17.66 -12.60
CA ASP A 169 2.73 18.57 -11.74
C ASP A 169 1.82 19.49 -12.56
N TYR A 170 2.24 19.83 -13.78
CA TYR A 170 1.46 20.58 -14.76
C TYR A 170 1.31 19.83 -16.08
N LYS A 171 0.26 20.17 -16.85
CA LYS A 171 -0.08 19.52 -18.12
C LYS A 171 1.02 19.59 -19.19
N ASP A 172 1.84 20.63 -19.17
CA ASP A 172 2.95 20.84 -20.13
C ASP A 172 4.29 20.26 -19.64
N GLU A 173 4.31 19.63 -18.47
CA GLU A 173 5.50 18.98 -17.91
C GLU A 173 5.51 17.48 -18.21
N ARG A 174 6.70 16.87 -18.12
CA ARG A 174 6.89 15.42 -18.29
C ARG A 174 7.14 14.67 -16.99
N ARG A 175 7.36 15.39 -15.89
CA ARG A 175 7.70 14.85 -14.56
C ARG A 175 7.43 15.88 -13.49
N SER A 176 7.31 15.44 -12.25
CA SER A 176 7.25 16.33 -11.10
C SER A 176 8.58 17.02 -10.86
N HIS A 177 8.50 18.24 -10.32
CA HIS A 177 9.66 19.02 -9.90
C HIS A 177 9.67 19.21 -8.38
N TYR A 178 10.85 19.52 -7.82
CA TYR A 178 11.02 19.87 -6.40
C TYR A 178 10.48 18.83 -5.40
N GLU A 179 10.53 17.54 -5.76
CA GLU A 179 10.05 16.46 -4.91
C GLU A 179 8.54 16.55 -4.55
N ILE A 180 7.76 17.29 -5.34
CA ILE A 180 6.31 17.45 -5.15
C ILE A 180 5.59 16.10 -5.24
N TRP A 181 6.06 15.20 -6.11
CA TRP A 181 5.50 13.87 -6.33
C TRP A 181 5.31 13.04 -5.05
N TRP A 182 6.16 13.21 -4.03
CA TRP A 182 5.98 12.54 -2.73
C TRP A 182 5.53 13.48 -1.62
N THR A 183 5.99 14.74 -1.59
CA THR A 183 5.65 15.67 -0.49
C THR A 183 4.16 16.01 -0.44
N PHE A 184 3.55 16.32 -1.60
CA PHE A 184 2.10 16.52 -1.72
C PHE A 184 1.42 15.40 -2.52
N GLY A 185 2.15 14.79 -3.44
CA GLY A 185 1.58 13.78 -4.32
C GLY A 185 1.16 12.50 -3.62
N TRP A 186 1.89 12.05 -2.60
CA TRP A 186 1.53 10.85 -1.82
C TRP A 186 0.27 11.05 -0.97
N PRO A 187 0.14 12.11 -0.13
CA PRO A 187 -1.11 12.38 0.57
C PRO A 187 -2.30 12.59 -0.37
N TYR A 188 -2.08 13.21 -1.54
CA TYR A 188 -3.12 13.38 -2.55
C TYR A 188 -3.58 12.03 -3.12
N GLU A 189 -2.65 11.17 -3.57
CA GLU A 189 -2.99 9.84 -4.08
C GLU A 189 -3.73 8.99 -3.05
N THR A 190 -3.28 9.00 -1.78
CA THR A 190 -3.98 8.30 -0.70
C THR A 190 -5.43 8.79 -0.58
N SER A 191 -5.65 10.10 -0.64
CA SER A 191 -6.99 10.70 -0.58
C SER A 191 -7.85 10.31 -1.78
N VAL A 192 -7.27 10.26 -2.98
CA VAL A 192 -7.96 9.81 -4.20
C VAL A 192 -8.38 8.36 -4.07
N ALA A 193 -7.47 7.46 -3.67
CA ALA A 193 -7.78 6.05 -3.50
C ALA A 193 -8.87 5.83 -2.44
N MET A 194 -8.82 6.55 -1.31
CA MET A 194 -9.88 6.55 -0.31
C MET A 194 -11.24 6.96 -0.89
N ALA A 195 -11.27 8.03 -1.68
CA ALA A 195 -12.51 8.48 -2.33
C ALA A 195 -13.04 7.40 -3.28
N HIS A 196 -12.20 6.82 -4.13
CA HIS A 196 -12.60 5.74 -5.04
C HIS A 196 -13.19 4.55 -4.27
N ILE A 197 -12.55 4.08 -3.20
CA ILE A 197 -13.07 2.99 -2.36
C ILE A 197 -14.50 3.28 -1.88
N VAL A 198 -14.76 4.51 -1.44
CA VAL A 198 -16.08 4.94 -0.93
C VAL A 198 -17.10 5.13 -2.07
N PHE A 199 -16.69 5.68 -3.22
CA PHE A 199 -17.59 5.90 -4.37
C PHE A 199 -17.90 4.63 -5.15
N GLU A 200 -17.03 3.63 -5.10
CA GLU A 200 -17.28 2.29 -5.64
C GLU A 200 -18.15 1.42 -4.71
N GLY A 201 -18.58 1.96 -3.55
CA GLY A 201 -19.52 1.29 -2.64
C GLY A 201 -18.90 0.13 -1.87
N LEU A 202 -17.57 0.10 -1.68
CA LEU A 202 -16.92 -1.01 -0.96
C LEU A 202 -17.35 -1.10 0.50
N PHE A 203 -17.54 0.04 1.18
CA PHE A 203 -18.08 0.07 2.53
C PHE A 203 -19.60 -0.17 2.58
N ASP A 204 -20.35 0.09 1.51
CA ASP A 204 -21.77 -0.29 1.42
C ASP A 204 -21.94 -1.81 1.29
N LYS A 205 -21.00 -2.47 0.59
CA LYS A 205 -20.95 -3.93 0.42
C LYS A 205 -20.36 -4.63 1.65
N HIS A 206 -19.30 -4.07 2.23
CA HIS A 206 -18.54 -4.61 3.35
C HIS A 206 -18.39 -3.56 4.47
N PRO A 207 -19.40 -3.37 5.32
CA PRO A 207 -19.38 -2.34 6.36
C PRO A 207 -18.23 -2.48 7.36
N ASP A 208 -17.77 -3.71 7.60
CA ASP A 208 -16.72 -4.04 8.56
C ASP A 208 -15.31 -4.08 7.93
N LEU A 209 -15.18 -3.71 6.64
CA LEU A 209 -13.89 -3.65 5.96
C LEU A 209 -12.95 -2.68 6.69
N LYS A 210 -11.71 -3.12 6.93
CA LYS A 210 -10.70 -2.33 7.63
C LYS A 210 -9.62 -1.87 6.67
N ILE A 211 -9.43 -0.56 6.55
CA ILE A 211 -8.37 0.04 5.74
C ILE A 211 -7.54 0.99 6.61
N ILE A 212 -6.23 0.76 6.63
CA ILE A 212 -5.26 1.58 7.34
C ILE A 212 -4.50 2.41 6.31
N THR A 213 -4.48 3.72 6.49
CA THR A 213 -3.78 4.66 5.63
C THR A 213 -2.64 5.34 6.38
N HIS A 214 -1.58 5.65 5.64
CA HIS A 214 -0.43 6.38 6.18
C HIS A 214 -0.64 7.91 6.10
N HIS A 215 0.29 8.67 6.68
CA HIS A 215 0.32 10.14 6.57
C HIS A 215 -0.96 10.82 7.08
N MET A 216 -1.45 10.40 8.26
CA MET A 216 -2.64 10.97 8.91
C MET A 216 -3.90 10.96 8.03
N GLY A 217 -4.12 9.89 7.26
CA GLY A 217 -5.28 9.81 6.35
C GLY A 217 -5.14 10.64 5.08
N GLY A 218 -3.91 10.96 4.68
CA GLY A 218 -3.63 11.79 3.52
C GLY A 218 -4.07 13.24 3.74
N MET A 219 -4.86 13.77 2.82
CA MET A 219 -5.38 15.13 2.88
C MET A 219 -6.78 15.19 3.51
N ILE A 220 -7.55 14.10 3.52
CA ILE A 220 -8.98 14.16 3.88
C ILE A 220 -9.22 14.75 5.28
N PRO A 221 -8.54 14.32 6.36
CA PRO A 221 -8.83 14.84 7.70
C PRO A 221 -8.58 16.34 7.85
N TYR A 222 -7.54 16.88 7.20
CA TYR A 222 -7.27 18.32 7.25
C TYR A 222 -8.24 19.13 6.36
N PHE A 223 -8.72 18.53 5.28
CA PHE A 223 -9.61 19.18 4.31
C PHE A 223 -11.09 18.81 4.48
N GLU A 224 -11.51 18.30 5.64
CA GLU A 224 -12.89 17.81 5.85
C GLU A 224 -13.97 18.85 5.48
N GLY A 225 -13.77 20.12 5.87
CA GLY A 225 -14.70 21.22 5.58
C GLY A 225 -14.77 21.59 4.10
N ARG A 226 -13.85 21.09 3.27
CA ARG A 226 -13.91 21.18 1.81
C ARG A 226 -14.49 19.91 1.20
N VAL A 227 -14.06 18.75 1.68
CA VAL A 227 -14.39 17.45 1.10
C VAL A 227 -15.89 17.15 1.26
N GLY A 228 -16.45 17.26 2.47
CA GLY A 228 -17.87 17.00 2.72
C GLY A 228 -18.79 17.90 1.87
N PRO A 229 -18.75 19.23 2.06
CA PRO A 229 -19.56 20.17 1.27
C PRO A 229 -19.27 20.12 -0.24
N GLY A 230 -18.06 19.71 -0.64
CA GLY A 230 -17.70 19.49 -2.04
C GLY A 230 -18.43 18.30 -2.64
N TRP A 231 -18.53 17.19 -1.91
CA TRP A 231 -19.24 15.98 -2.34
C TRP A 231 -20.76 16.10 -2.21
N ASP A 232 -21.28 16.98 -1.35
CA ASP A 232 -22.71 17.33 -1.33
C ASP A 232 -23.18 17.95 -2.67
N GLN A 233 -22.25 18.43 -3.49
CA GLN A 233 -22.51 19.00 -4.83
C GLN A 233 -22.15 18.03 -5.97
N LEU A 234 -21.95 16.75 -5.67
CA LEU A 234 -21.61 15.73 -6.67
C LEU A 234 -22.70 15.67 -7.76
N GLY A 235 -22.28 15.71 -9.03
CA GLY A 235 -23.18 15.73 -10.19
C GLY A 235 -23.69 17.11 -10.61
N ALA A 236 -23.52 18.15 -9.79
CA ALA A 236 -23.96 19.51 -10.15
C ALA A 236 -22.94 20.29 -11.01
N ARG A 237 -21.67 19.86 -11.03
CA ARG A 237 -20.55 20.61 -11.63
C ARG A 237 -19.85 19.88 -12.78
N THR A 238 -20.08 18.58 -12.94
CA THR A 238 -19.50 17.76 -14.02
C THR A 238 -20.57 17.55 -15.07
N SER A 239 -20.40 18.14 -16.26
CA SER A 239 -21.45 18.21 -17.27
C SER A 239 -21.57 16.97 -18.15
N ASP A 240 -20.52 16.15 -18.20
CA ASP A 240 -20.38 15.00 -19.09
C ASP A 240 -20.65 13.65 -18.40
N VAL A 241 -20.91 13.65 -17.09
CA VAL A 241 -21.21 12.44 -16.31
C VAL A 241 -22.35 12.70 -15.33
N ASP A 242 -23.39 11.86 -15.38
CA ASP A 242 -24.50 11.91 -14.41
C ASP A 242 -24.17 11.11 -13.14
N TYR A 243 -23.78 11.81 -12.09
CA TYR A 243 -23.51 11.22 -10.78
C TYR A 243 -24.74 11.15 -9.86
N THR A 244 -25.92 11.60 -10.28
CA THR A 244 -27.13 11.58 -9.43
C THR A 244 -27.51 10.16 -9.00
N LEU A 245 -27.27 9.17 -9.86
CA LEU A 245 -27.51 7.76 -9.55
C LEU A 245 -26.64 7.23 -8.40
N LEU A 246 -25.43 7.76 -8.19
CA LEU A 246 -24.58 7.39 -7.05
C LEU A 246 -25.14 7.93 -5.74
N LEU A 247 -25.69 9.16 -5.75
CA LEU A 247 -26.31 9.78 -4.56
C LEU A 247 -27.52 8.99 -4.08
N HIS A 248 -28.31 8.42 -5.00
CA HIS A 248 -29.52 7.66 -4.67
C HIS A 248 -29.26 6.22 -4.20
N LYS A 249 -28.12 5.63 -4.55
CA LYS A 249 -27.79 4.22 -4.25
C LYS A 249 -27.10 4.00 -2.91
N ARG A 250 -26.54 5.05 -2.31
CA ARG A 250 -25.82 4.95 -1.03
C ARG A 250 -26.79 4.66 0.10
N LYS A 251 -26.49 3.64 0.91
CA LYS A 251 -27.19 3.43 2.17
C LYS A 251 -26.81 4.58 3.11
N LYS A 252 -27.80 5.18 3.77
CA LYS A 252 -27.55 6.16 4.82
C LYS A 252 -26.88 5.52 6.01
#